data_AF-A0A7C8R402-F1
#
_entry.id   AF-A0A7C8R402-F1
#
_cell.length_a   1.000
_cell.length_b   1.000
_cell.length_c   1.000
_cell.angle_alpha   90.00
_cell.angle_beta   90.00
_cell.angle_gamma   90.00
#
_symmetry.space_group_name_H-M   'P 1'
#
loop_
_entity.id
_entity.type
_entity.pdbx_description
1 polymer ?
#
loop_
_entity_poly.entity_id
_entity_poly.type
_entity_poly.pdbx_seq_one_letter_code
_entity_poly.pdbx_strand_id
1 'polypeptide(L)'
;MDSSPLAALTLEEQVKLQNFWSLLLEIFAKPSSTTGNKIIDYLEVDVANQYELDSLNTALSDHTVEHLHTAFWQFVKHENPDAVILRFLRARSWDVNRALMKIISTLCWRLKFGVEDLLRGGELAATADSDQGLIHQFRIGKAYIHGFDKENRPVCIISPRLHQSGDQSPESIEKLTVYIMETTRLLCQEPNDTSCIVFDMTGFGFYNMDYTAVRFIIDCLQSHYPESLGVCLIHNAPWVFQGIWSVIKAWLHPVVASKIQFTYTANDLSKFIGPQHVPKFLGGKEDWIYEYLEPSSDENSAITDPTTANMLEKENAEKVRKDIVKEYEQATERWAKEDIMGEVTEAKDERSPLVLKLKQNYWALDKFIRARTDSDRVGVLGACGNINIGSQKC
;
A
#
# COMPACT_ATOMS: atom_id res chain seq x y z
N MET A 1 -12.82 15.86 16.37
CA MET A 1 -12.41 16.63 15.17
C MET A 1 -12.43 15.61 14.06
N ASP A 2 -13.26 15.80 13.04
CA ASP A 2 -13.37 14.87 11.93
C ASP A 2 -12.00 14.70 11.27
N SER A 3 -11.39 13.53 11.44
CA SER A 3 -10.17 13.10 10.75
C SER A 3 -10.48 12.62 9.33
N SER A 4 -11.62 13.06 8.77
CA SER A 4 -12.02 12.67 7.43
C SER A 4 -10.98 13.19 6.43
N PRO A 5 -10.49 12.37 5.50
CA PRO A 5 -9.60 12.83 4.43
C PRO A 5 -10.25 13.93 3.56
N LEU A 6 -11.56 14.12 3.67
CA LEU A 6 -12.34 15.19 3.05
C LEU A 6 -12.22 16.54 3.76
N ALA A 7 -11.90 16.57 5.06
CA ALA A 7 -11.90 17.79 5.88
C ALA A 7 -10.83 18.83 5.46
N ALA A 8 -9.86 18.41 4.62
CA ALA A 8 -8.78 19.25 4.11
C ALA A 8 -8.91 19.60 2.62
N LEU A 9 -10.00 19.20 1.94
CA LEU A 9 -10.16 19.44 0.50
C LEU A 9 -10.78 20.81 0.22
N THR A 10 -10.23 21.51 -0.76
CA THR A 10 -10.88 22.68 -1.36
C THR A 10 -12.15 22.28 -2.11
N LEU A 11 -13.04 23.24 -2.39
CA LEU A 11 -14.26 22.97 -3.16
C LEU A 11 -13.95 22.35 -4.54
N GLU A 12 -12.92 22.85 -5.24
CA GLU A 12 -12.50 22.31 -6.53
C GLU A 12 -12.05 20.85 -6.42
N GLU A 13 -11.30 20.51 -5.37
CA GLU A 13 -10.83 19.15 -5.11
C GLU A 13 -11.98 18.20 -4.76
N GLN A 14 -12.99 18.68 -4.03
CA GLN A 14 -14.21 17.92 -3.74
C GLN A 14 -14.99 17.60 -5.01
N VAL A 15 -15.20 18.59 -5.88
CA VAL A 15 -15.87 18.38 -7.19
C VAL A 15 -15.10 17.35 -8.04
N LYS A 16 -13.77 17.40 -8.04
CA LYS A 16 -12.95 16.42 -8.77
C LYS A 16 -13.05 15.02 -8.18
N LEU A 17 -13.16 14.89 -6.85
CA LEU A 17 -13.40 13.60 -6.19
C LEU A 17 -14.80 13.06 -6.52
N GLN A 18 -15.84 13.90 -6.53
CA GLN A 18 -17.18 13.50 -6.99
C GLN A 18 -17.15 13.01 -8.44
N ASN A 19 -16.53 13.77 -9.34
CA ASN A 19 -16.40 13.39 -10.75
C ASN A 19 -15.68 12.05 -10.91
N PHE A 20 -14.60 11.83 -10.15
CA PHE A 20 -13.89 10.55 -10.16
C PHE A 20 -14.80 9.39 -9.73
N TRP A 21 -15.54 9.55 -8.62
CA TRP A 21 -16.45 8.52 -8.13
C TRP A 21 -17.57 8.22 -9.12
N SER A 22 -18.17 9.26 -9.71
CA SER A 22 -19.21 9.08 -10.75
C SER A 22 -18.71 8.20 -11.88
N LEU A 23 -17.54 8.52 -12.44
CA LEU A 23 -16.94 7.73 -13.53
C LEU A 23 -16.58 6.30 -13.10
N LEU A 24 -15.99 6.12 -11.92
CA LEU A 24 -15.62 4.79 -11.42
C LEU A 24 -16.86 3.90 -11.21
N LEU A 25 -17.93 4.45 -10.62
CA LEU A 25 -19.18 3.72 -10.37
C LEU A 25 -19.94 3.43 -11.68
N GLU A 26 -19.88 4.32 -12.66
CA GLU A 26 -20.39 4.05 -14.01
C GLU A 26 -19.69 2.86 -14.67
N ILE A 27 -18.37 2.73 -14.50
CA ILE A 27 -17.60 1.56 -14.96
C ILE A 27 -18.07 0.29 -14.22
N PHE A 28 -18.22 0.36 -12.89
CA PHE A 28 -18.63 -0.79 -12.08
C PHE A 28 -20.09 -1.21 -12.30
N ALA A 29 -20.96 -0.31 -12.75
CA ALA A 29 -22.35 -0.61 -13.08
C ALA A 29 -22.53 -1.37 -14.41
N LYS A 30 -21.46 -1.56 -15.21
CA LYS A 30 -21.52 -2.31 -16.47
C LYS A 30 -21.72 -3.81 -16.21
N PRO A 31 -22.20 -4.58 -17.21
CA PRO A 31 -22.34 -6.02 -17.07
C PRO A 31 -21.02 -6.66 -16.61
N SER A 32 -21.11 -7.56 -15.63
CA SER A 32 -19.95 -8.19 -14.98
C SER A 32 -18.94 -8.79 -15.95
N SER A 33 -19.40 -9.27 -17.11
CA SER A 33 -18.59 -9.88 -18.17
C SER A 33 -17.97 -8.89 -19.17
N THR A 34 -18.13 -7.57 -18.99
CA THR A 34 -17.54 -6.55 -19.87
C THR A 34 -16.02 -6.56 -19.72
N THR A 35 -15.28 -6.52 -20.83
CA THR A 35 -13.81 -6.57 -20.89
C THR A 35 -13.23 -5.50 -21.83
N GLY A 36 -11.92 -5.23 -21.70
CA GLY A 36 -11.11 -4.54 -22.70
C GLY A 36 -11.62 -3.15 -23.11
N ASN A 37 -11.57 -2.88 -24.42
CA ASN A 37 -11.86 -1.57 -25.03
C ASN A 37 -13.21 -0.96 -24.62
N LYS A 38 -14.21 -1.79 -24.31
CA LYS A 38 -15.52 -1.29 -23.86
C LYS A 38 -15.45 -0.54 -22.55
N ILE A 39 -14.44 -0.77 -21.71
CA ILE A 39 -14.20 -0.01 -20.48
C ILE A 39 -13.56 1.35 -20.81
N ILE A 40 -12.70 1.38 -21.85
CA ILE A 40 -11.98 2.60 -22.27
C ILE A 40 -12.89 3.59 -22.99
N ASP A 41 -13.90 3.12 -23.72
CA ASP A 41 -14.87 3.99 -24.42
C ASP A 41 -15.63 4.95 -23.45
N TYR A 42 -15.60 4.68 -22.15
CA TYR A 42 -16.20 5.53 -21.10
C TYR A 42 -15.23 6.52 -20.47
N LEU A 43 -13.93 6.41 -20.74
CA LEU A 43 -12.96 7.41 -20.35
C LEU A 43 -13.02 8.51 -21.41
N GLU A 44 -13.22 9.77 -21.05
CA GLU A 44 -13.09 10.86 -22.02
C GLU A 44 -11.62 10.96 -22.45
N VAL A 45 -11.35 10.39 -23.62
CA VAL A 45 -10.01 10.01 -24.13
C VAL A 45 -9.11 11.22 -24.46
N ASP A 46 -9.66 12.44 -24.45
CA ASP A 46 -9.05 13.63 -25.05
C ASP A 46 -7.75 14.14 -24.36
N VAL A 47 -7.23 13.42 -23.35
CA VAL A 47 -6.09 13.87 -22.52
C VAL A 47 -5.02 12.80 -22.26
N ALA A 48 -5.20 11.57 -22.76
CA ALA A 48 -4.23 10.48 -22.63
C ALA A 48 -3.35 10.39 -23.88
N ASN A 49 -2.03 10.26 -23.74
CA ASN A 49 -1.23 9.94 -24.92
C ASN A 49 -1.63 8.51 -25.41
N GLN A 50 -1.57 8.27 -26.71
CA GLN A 50 -2.00 6.99 -27.31
C GLN A 50 -1.31 5.78 -26.65
N TYR A 51 -0.06 5.94 -26.20
CA TYR A 51 0.70 4.87 -25.57
C TYR A 51 0.12 4.43 -24.20
N GLU A 52 -0.33 5.37 -23.37
CA GLU A 52 -0.96 5.05 -22.09
C GLU A 52 -2.29 4.31 -22.29
N LEU A 53 -3.07 4.70 -23.31
CA LEU A 53 -4.32 4.03 -23.68
C LEU A 53 -4.07 2.63 -24.20
N ASP A 54 -3.08 2.44 -25.08
CA ASP A 54 -2.72 1.13 -25.62
C ASP A 54 -2.23 0.19 -24.50
N SER A 55 -1.45 0.73 -23.56
CA SER A 55 -1.00 -0.01 -22.39
C SER A 55 -2.16 -0.39 -21.47
N LEU A 56 -3.13 0.51 -21.26
CA LEU A 56 -4.31 0.25 -20.46
C LEU A 56 -5.24 -0.79 -21.13
N ASN A 57 -5.45 -0.67 -22.44
CA ASN A 57 -6.21 -1.63 -23.24
C ASN A 57 -5.62 -3.04 -23.13
N THR A 58 -4.29 -3.14 -23.24
CA THR A 58 -3.57 -4.41 -23.08
C THR A 58 -3.72 -4.96 -21.68
N ALA A 59 -3.68 -4.12 -20.64
CA ALA A 59 -3.86 -4.58 -19.26
C ALA A 59 -5.32 -5.02 -18.97
N LEU A 60 -6.29 -4.45 -19.68
CA LEU A 60 -7.72 -4.74 -19.52
C LEU A 60 -8.22 -5.93 -20.35
N SER A 61 -7.43 -6.46 -21.30
CA SER A 61 -7.88 -7.54 -22.18
C SER A 61 -8.27 -8.82 -21.43
N ASP A 62 -7.63 -9.05 -20.29
CA ASP A 62 -7.73 -10.29 -19.52
C ASP A 62 -8.61 -10.14 -18.27
N HIS A 63 -9.21 -8.97 -18.07
CA HIS A 63 -9.95 -8.63 -16.85
C HIS A 63 -11.35 -8.12 -17.15
N THR A 64 -12.30 -8.58 -16.35
CA THR A 64 -13.70 -8.18 -16.43
C THR A 64 -13.97 -7.04 -15.45
N VAL A 65 -15.10 -6.36 -15.61
CA VAL A 65 -15.57 -5.36 -14.63
C VAL A 65 -15.70 -5.96 -13.23
N GLU A 66 -16.15 -7.21 -13.12
CA GLU A 66 -16.23 -7.92 -11.83
C GLU A 66 -14.85 -8.13 -11.18
N HIS A 67 -13.83 -8.48 -11.98
CA HIS A 67 -12.45 -8.58 -11.48
C HIS A 67 -11.94 -7.23 -10.97
N LEU A 68 -12.20 -6.13 -11.70
CA LEU A 68 -11.77 -4.79 -11.31
C LEU A 68 -12.50 -4.28 -10.04
N HIS A 69 -13.81 -4.50 -9.96
CA HIS A 69 -14.62 -4.16 -8.78
C HIS A 69 -14.09 -4.88 -7.55
N THR A 70 -13.89 -6.19 -7.66
CA THR A 70 -13.32 -7.02 -6.58
C THR A 70 -11.92 -6.52 -6.20
N ALA A 71 -11.04 -6.29 -7.18
CA ALA A 71 -9.68 -5.83 -6.94
C ALA A 71 -9.65 -4.45 -6.27
N PHE A 72 -10.56 -3.53 -6.61
CA PHE A 72 -10.66 -2.22 -5.98
C PHE A 72 -11.01 -2.36 -4.49
N TRP A 73 -12.04 -3.15 -4.17
CA TRP A 73 -12.49 -3.31 -2.79
C TRP A 73 -11.53 -4.14 -1.93
N GLN A 74 -10.74 -5.02 -2.53
CA GLN A 74 -9.59 -5.67 -1.91
C GLN A 74 -8.44 -4.67 -1.66
N PHE A 75 -8.14 -3.82 -2.64
CA PHE A 75 -7.12 -2.78 -2.53
C PHE A 75 -7.43 -1.75 -1.44
N VAL A 76 -8.71 -1.43 -1.19
CA VAL A 76 -9.14 -0.54 -0.09
C VAL A 76 -8.82 -1.11 1.29
N LYS A 77 -8.90 -2.44 1.49
CA LYS A 77 -8.70 -3.08 2.80
C LYS A 77 -9.58 -2.45 3.90
N HIS A 78 -8.93 -1.94 4.96
CA HIS A 78 -9.52 -1.26 6.11
C HIS A 78 -9.48 0.28 6.01
N GLU A 79 -8.92 0.80 4.92
CA GLU A 79 -8.73 2.24 4.71
C GLU A 79 -10.03 2.91 4.24
N ASN A 80 -10.07 4.24 4.30
CA ASN A 80 -11.14 5.01 3.70
C ASN A 80 -11.05 4.92 2.16
N PRO A 81 -12.12 4.50 1.44
CA PRO A 81 -12.08 4.42 -0.03
C PRO A 81 -11.72 5.76 -0.70
N ASP A 82 -12.09 6.90 -0.10
CA ASP A 82 -11.71 8.23 -0.60
C ASP A 82 -10.21 8.48 -0.48
N ALA A 83 -9.58 8.05 0.61
CA ALA A 83 -8.13 8.20 0.77
C ALA A 83 -7.37 7.45 -0.33
N VAL A 84 -7.84 6.26 -0.70
CA VAL A 84 -7.27 5.47 -1.80
C VAL A 84 -7.34 6.23 -3.13
N ILE A 85 -8.51 6.80 -3.47
CA ILE A 85 -8.68 7.56 -4.72
C ILE A 85 -7.88 8.86 -4.71
N LEU A 86 -7.88 9.58 -3.58
CA LEU A 86 -7.18 10.85 -3.42
C LEU A 86 -5.67 10.73 -3.67
N ARG A 87 -5.06 9.57 -3.39
CA ARG A 87 -3.66 9.30 -3.75
C ARG A 87 -3.43 9.41 -5.26
N PHE A 88 -4.32 8.87 -6.08
CA PHE A 88 -4.21 8.93 -7.54
C PHE A 88 -4.54 10.31 -8.09
N LEU A 89 -5.56 10.98 -7.55
CA LEU A 89 -5.89 12.36 -7.92
C LEU A 89 -4.71 13.29 -7.67
N ARG A 90 -4.13 13.27 -6.47
CA ARG A 90 -2.96 14.10 -6.11
C ARG A 90 -1.75 13.80 -7.01
N ALA A 91 -1.44 12.52 -7.22
CA ALA A 91 -0.31 12.11 -8.07
C ALA A 91 -0.49 12.43 -9.57
N ARG A 92 -1.72 12.74 -9.99
CA ARG A 92 -2.04 13.19 -11.36
C ARG A 92 -2.47 14.64 -11.41
N SER A 93 -2.04 15.45 -10.43
CA SER A 93 -2.29 16.90 -10.39
C SER A 93 -3.79 17.22 -10.55
N TRP A 94 -4.62 16.37 -9.96
CA TRP A 94 -6.07 16.46 -9.98
C TRP A 94 -6.70 16.34 -11.38
N ASP A 95 -6.00 15.74 -12.35
CA ASP A 95 -6.58 15.29 -13.61
C ASP A 95 -7.37 13.99 -13.38
N VAL A 96 -8.70 14.10 -13.42
CA VAL A 96 -9.62 13.00 -13.07
C VAL A 96 -9.45 11.81 -14.02
N ASN A 97 -9.37 12.04 -15.33
CA ASN A 97 -9.26 10.97 -16.33
C ASN A 97 -7.92 10.24 -16.20
N ARG A 98 -6.81 10.99 -16.03
CA ARG A 98 -5.49 10.38 -15.82
C ARG A 98 -5.37 9.64 -14.50
N ALA A 99 -6.00 10.14 -13.44
CA ALA A 99 -6.07 9.44 -12.17
C ALA A 99 -6.87 8.13 -12.30
N LEU A 100 -8.00 8.16 -13.01
CA LEU A 100 -8.86 7.00 -13.22
C LEU A 100 -8.16 5.91 -14.05
N MET A 101 -7.51 6.29 -15.15
CA MET A 101 -6.66 5.36 -15.91
C MET A 101 -5.58 4.73 -15.03
N LYS A 102 -4.96 5.53 -14.15
CA LYS A 102 -3.86 5.05 -13.31
C LYS A 102 -4.32 4.09 -12.22
N ILE A 103 -5.48 4.32 -11.60
CA ILE A 103 -6.02 3.35 -10.64
C ILE A 103 -6.42 2.05 -11.35
N ILE A 104 -7.08 2.12 -12.52
CA ILE A 104 -7.47 0.91 -13.28
C ILE A 104 -6.24 0.11 -13.69
N SER A 105 -5.22 0.76 -14.24
CA SER A 105 -3.92 0.13 -14.55
C SER A 105 -3.30 -0.54 -13.33
N THR A 106 -3.41 0.09 -12.15
CA THR A 106 -2.95 -0.49 -10.90
C THR A 106 -3.76 -1.73 -10.51
N LEU A 107 -5.09 -1.71 -10.64
CA LEU A 107 -5.92 -2.89 -10.37
C LEU A 107 -5.56 -4.07 -11.28
N CYS A 108 -5.36 -3.83 -12.58
CA CYS A 108 -4.87 -4.85 -13.51
C CYS A 108 -3.49 -5.39 -13.10
N TRP A 109 -2.56 -4.50 -12.74
CA TRP A 109 -1.24 -4.92 -12.25
C TRP A 109 -1.35 -5.77 -10.98
N ARG A 110 -2.21 -5.40 -10.03
CA ARG A 110 -2.42 -6.17 -8.80
C ARG A 110 -2.92 -7.58 -9.08
N LEU A 111 -3.88 -7.71 -9.99
CA LEU A 111 -4.44 -8.99 -10.44
C LEU A 111 -3.35 -9.84 -11.11
N LYS A 112 -2.58 -9.25 -12.03
CA LYS A 112 -1.49 -9.95 -12.73
C LYS A 112 -0.33 -10.36 -11.81
N PHE A 113 0.04 -9.49 -10.87
CA PHE A 113 1.10 -9.75 -9.90
C PHE A 113 0.69 -10.79 -8.85
N GLY A 114 -0.61 -10.97 -8.63
CA GLY A 114 -1.13 -11.87 -7.60
C GLY A 114 -0.93 -11.30 -6.18
N VAL A 115 -1.18 -10.00 -5.99
CA VAL A 115 -0.94 -9.34 -4.68
C VAL A 115 -1.73 -10.00 -3.56
N GLU A 116 -3.01 -10.32 -3.80
CA GLU A 116 -3.84 -10.96 -2.77
C GLU A 116 -3.39 -12.40 -2.48
N ASP A 117 -2.89 -13.13 -3.48
CA ASP A 117 -2.32 -14.46 -3.28
C ASP A 117 -1.01 -14.41 -2.49
N LEU A 118 -0.16 -13.41 -2.77
CA LEU A 118 1.06 -13.13 -1.99
C LEU A 118 0.72 -12.85 -0.52
N LEU A 119 -0.30 -12.05 -0.24
CA LEU A 119 -0.74 -11.76 1.13
C LEU A 119 -1.42 -12.95 1.80
N ARG A 120 -2.15 -13.76 1.04
CA ARG A 120 -2.82 -14.96 1.53
C ARG A 120 -1.84 -16.07 1.89
N GLY A 121 -0.77 -16.24 1.12
CA GLY A 121 0.31 -17.20 1.41
C GLY A 121 1.27 -16.69 2.48
N GLY A 122 1.63 -15.41 2.40
CA GLY A 122 2.53 -14.72 3.32
C GLY A 122 3.88 -15.40 3.51
N GLU A 123 4.46 -15.19 4.69
CA GLU A 123 5.79 -15.69 5.03
C GLU A 123 5.80 -17.22 5.20
N LEU A 124 4.71 -17.80 5.72
CA LEU A 124 4.60 -19.24 5.91
C LEU A 124 4.67 -20.01 4.57
N ALA A 125 3.95 -19.57 3.54
CA ALA A 125 4.05 -20.20 2.22
C ALA A 125 5.48 -20.11 1.66
N ALA A 126 6.15 -18.97 1.86
CA ALA A 126 7.54 -18.78 1.43
C ALA A 126 8.52 -19.76 2.10
N THR A 127 8.20 -20.29 3.30
CA THR A 127 9.02 -21.34 3.95
C THR A 127 8.98 -22.68 3.21
N ALA A 128 7.94 -22.94 2.41
CA ALA A 128 7.76 -24.17 1.64
C ALA A 128 8.12 -24.00 0.15
N ASP A 129 8.34 -22.77 -0.32
CA ASP A 129 8.72 -22.48 -1.70
C ASP A 129 10.06 -23.11 -2.06
N SER A 130 10.17 -23.67 -3.26
CA SER A 130 11.38 -24.36 -3.71
C SER A 130 12.60 -23.43 -3.88
N ASP A 131 12.39 -22.17 -4.29
CA ASP A 131 13.44 -21.17 -4.43
C ASP A 131 14.01 -20.72 -3.06
N GLN A 132 13.21 -20.79 -1.98
CA GLN A 132 13.52 -20.25 -0.64
C GLN A 132 13.98 -18.78 -0.63
N GLY A 133 13.97 -18.11 -1.79
CA GLY A 133 14.56 -16.78 -2.01
C GLY A 133 13.87 -15.73 -1.18
N LEU A 134 12.53 -15.72 -1.15
CA LEU A 134 11.72 -14.77 -0.38
C LEU A 134 11.90 -14.94 1.14
N ILE A 135 11.75 -16.17 1.67
CA ILE A 135 11.87 -16.42 3.11
C ILE A 135 13.28 -16.11 3.64
N HIS A 136 14.32 -16.36 2.83
CA HIS A 136 15.67 -15.98 3.18
C HIS A 136 15.80 -14.47 3.43
N GLN A 137 15.11 -13.62 2.67
CA GLN A 137 15.18 -12.16 2.84
C GLN A 137 14.61 -11.70 4.18
N PHE A 138 13.52 -12.32 4.63
CA PHE A 138 12.95 -12.04 5.95
C PHE A 138 13.90 -12.47 7.07
N ARG A 139 14.45 -13.69 6.98
CA ARG A 139 15.38 -14.24 7.98
C ARG A 139 16.63 -13.38 8.20
N ILE A 140 17.20 -12.85 7.12
CA ILE A 140 18.40 -11.99 7.22
C ILE A 140 18.08 -10.54 7.60
N GLY A 141 16.80 -10.15 7.65
CA GLY A 141 16.37 -8.79 7.95
C GLY A 141 16.71 -7.79 6.83
N LYS A 142 16.57 -8.20 5.56
CA LYS A 142 16.82 -7.31 4.41
C LYS A 142 15.88 -6.10 4.42
N ALA A 143 14.60 -6.33 4.73
CA ALA A 143 13.60 -5.30 4.91
C ALA A 143 12.62 -5.72 6.00
N TYR A 144 12.28 -4.81 6.91
CA TYR A 144 11.33 -5.04 8.00
C TYR A 144 10.72 -3.72 8.46
N ILE A 145 9.67 -3.78 9.28
CA ILE A 145 8.99 -2.61 9.84
C ILE A 145 9.31 -2.57 11.33
N HIS A 146 9.78 -1.43 11.83
CA HIS A 146 10.04 -1.24 13.26
C HIS A 146 9.80 0.20 13.68
N GLY A 147 8.86 0.39 14.61
CA GLY A 147 8.55 1.68 15.18
C GLY A 147 7.83 2.64 14.23
N PHE A 148 7.66 3.87 14.74
CA PHE A 148 6.95 4.96 14.08
C PHE A 148 7.79 6.22 14.16
N ASP A 149 7.70 7.04 13.12
CA ASP A 149 8.34 8.35 13.12
C ASP A 149 7.50 9.40 13.87
N LYS A 150 8.00 10.64 13.93
CA LYS A 150 7.33 11.75 14.62
C LYS A 150 6.00 12.17 13.99
N GLU A 151 5.71 11.75 12.76
CA GLU A 151 4.43 11.95 12.09
C GLU A 151 3.55 10.70 12.20
N ASN A 152 3.87 9.75 13.09
CA ASN A 152 3.17 8.49 13.27
C ASN A 152 3.11 7.63 11.99
N ARG A 153 4.11 7.75 11.13
CA ARG A 153 4.25 6.86 9.96
C ARG A 153 5.01 5.61 10.38
N PRO A 154 4.56 4.40 10.01
CA PRO A 154 5.35 3.19 10.22
C PRO A 154 6.70 3.32 9.50
N VAL A 155 7.77 2.92 10.19
CA VAL A 155 9.14 3.00 9.67
C VAL A 155 9.56 1.65 9.09
N CYS A 156 9.72 1.59 7.78
CA CYS A 156 10.32 0.46 7.08
C CYS A 156 11.84 0.66 7.00
N ILE A 157 12.61 -0.25 7.58
CA ILE A 157 14.07 -0.26 7.50
C ILE A 157 14.50 -1.28 6.44
N ILE A 158 15.29 -0.82 5.48
CA ILE A 158 15.86 -1.63 4.41
C ILE A 158 17.39 -1.57 4.55
N SER A 159 18.05 -2.73 4.48
CA SER A 159 19.51 -2.86 4.62
C SER A 159 20.16 -3.32 3.31
N PRO A 160 20.41 -2.42 2.34
CA PRO A 160 21.01 -2.76 1.05
C PRO A 160 22.33 -3.53 1.11
N ARG A 161 23.11 -3.41 2.19
CA ARG A 161 24.34 -4.21 2.39
C ARG A 161 24.09 -5.73 2.33
N LEU A 162 22.87 -6.17 2.61
CA LEU A 162 22.45 -7.57 2.59
C LEU A 162 22.01 -8.02 1.20
N HIS A 163 22.02 -7.13 0.20
CA HIS A 163 21.64 -7.47 -1.15
C HIS A 163 22.80 -8.07 -1.94
N GLN A 164 22.59 -9.27 -2.46
CA GLN A 164 23.45 -9.89 -3.47
C GLN A 164 22.54 -10.43 -4.57
N SER A 165 22.76 -10.03 -5.82
CA SER A 165 21.86 -10.39 -6.94
C SER A 165 21.84 -11.89 -7.26
N GLY A 166 22.76 -12.69 -6.71
CA GLY A 166 22.80 -14.15 -6.89
C GLY A 166 22.07 -14.97 -5.83
N ASP A 167 21.68 -14.36 -4.70
CA ASP A 167 21.10 -15.10 -3.56
C ASP A 167 19.61 -15.42 -3.76
N GLN A 168 18.95 -14.78 -4.72
CA GLN A 168 17.52 -14.94 -4.97
C GLN A 168 17.14 -14.54 -6.40
N SER A 169 16.00 -15.05 -6.87
CA SER A 169 15.37 -14.59 -8.11
C SER A 169 14.94 -13.10 -8.04
N PRO A 170 14.91 -12.37 -9.17
CA PRO A 170 14.33 -11.03 -9.22
C PRO A 170 12.90 -10.99 -8.70
N GLU A 171 12.10 -12.01 -9.03
CA GLU A 171 10.72 -12.16 -8.54
C GLU A 171 10.64 -12.21 -7.01
N SER A 172 11.58 -12.87 -6.32
CA SER A 172 11.63 -12.87 -4.85
C SER A 172 11.82 -11.46 -4.27
N ILE A 173 12.60 -10.60 -4.92
CA ILE A 173 12.81 -9.20 -4.48
C ILE A 173 11.59 -8.33 -4.79
N GLU A 174 10.95 -8.55 -5.94
CA GLU A 174 9.70 -7.90 -6.29
C GLU A 174 8.59 -8.26 -5.29
N LYS A 175 8.43 -9.56 -4.98
CA LYS A 175 7.50 -10.04 -3.95
C LYS A 175 7.81 -9.47 -2.58
N LEU A 176 9.08 -9.45 -2.14
CA LEU A 176 9.46 -8.80 -0.87
C LEU A 176 9.05 -7.33 -0.85
N THR A 177 9.32 -6.60 -1.94
CA THR A 177 8.99 -5.16 -2.05
C THR A 177 7.50 -4.93 -1.89
N VAL A 178 6.68 -5.68 -2.65
CA VAL A 178 5.22 -5.56 -2.60
C VAL A 178 4.67 -6.02 -1.25
N TYR A 179 5.21 -7.11 -0.69
CA TYR A 179 4.84 -7.61 0.63
C TYR A 179 5.05 -6.55 1.70
N ILE A 180 6.24 -5.95 1.76
CA ILE A 180 6.57 -4.91 2.74
C ILE A 180 5.69 -3.68 2.56
N MET A 181 5.40 -3.24 1.33
CA MET A 181 4.48 -2.12 1.09
C MET A 181 3.07 -2.44 1.60
N GLU A 182 2.58 -3.65 1.35
CA GLU A 182 1.22 -4.05 1.73
C GLU A 182 1.04 -4.32 3.22
N THR A 183 2.06 -4.82 3.91
CA THR A 183 2.04 -5.00 5.37
C THR A 183 2.27 -3.68 6.10
N THR A 184 3.10 -2.78 5.54
CA THR A 184 3.25 -1.41 6.08
C THR A 184 1.92 -0.66 6.05
N ARG A 185 1.12 -0.83 5.00
CA ARG A 185 -0.24 -0.23 4.93
C ARG A 185 -1.18 -0.71 6.03
N LEU A 186 -0.98 -1.90 6.59
CA LEU A 186 -1.78 -2.38 7.75
C LEU A 186 -1.48 -1.61 9.04
N LEU A 187 -0.33 -0.92 9.09
CA LEU A 187 0.16 -0.17 10.24
C LEU A 187 -0.04 1.35 10.09
N CYS A 188 -0.48 1.82 8.93
CA CYS A 188 -0.82 3.22 8.72
C CYS A 188 -2.06 3.61 9.55
N GLN A 189 -2.04 4.81 10.14
CA GLN A 189 -3.12 5.29 11.00
C GLN A 189 -3.57 6.68 10.57
N GLU A 190 -4.88 6.88 10.47
CA GLU A 190 -5.43 8.22 10.25
C GLU A 190 -4.93 9.21 11.31
N PRO A 191 -4.58 10.46 10.92
CA PRO A 191 -4.76 11.03 9.58
C PRO A 191 -3.61 10.75 8.59
N ASN A 192 -2.53 10.07 9.02
CA ASN A 192 -1.33 9.84 8.20
C ASN A 192 -1.29 8.42 7.64
N ASP A 193 -1.62 8.31 6.36
CA ASP A 193 -1.72 7.06 5.64
C ASP A 193 -0.44 6.70 4.85
N THR A 194 0.68 7.34 5.20
CA THR A 194 1.97 7.22 4.51
C THR A 194 3.03 6.53 5.36
N SER A 195 4.12 6.10 4.74
CA SER A 195 5.25 5.41 5.37
C SER A 195 6.53 6.24 5.41
N CYS A 196 7.40 5.93 6.37
CA CYS A 196 8.80 6.38 6.39
C CYS A 196 9.69 5.22 5.98
N ILE A 197 10.54 5.39 4.96
CA ILE A 197 11.52 4.37 4.55
C ILE A 197 12.90 4.82 5.02
N VAL A 198 13.66 3.94 5.65
CA VAL A 198 15.07 4.14 6.00
C VAL A 198 15.91 3.14 5.21
N PHE A 199 16.70 3.63 4.27
CA PHE A 199 17.76 2.82 3.66
C PHE A 199 19.03 2.96 4.51
N ASP A 200 19.34 1.94 5.29
CA ASP A 200 20.59 1.84 6.04
C ASP A 200 21.73 1.43 5.11
N MET A 201 22.47 2.43 4.62
CA MET A 201 23.58 2.25 3.70
C MET A 201 24.90 1.91 4.42
N THR A 202 24.87 1.68 5.74
CA THR A 202 26.05 1.24 6.48
C THR A 202 26.58 -0.06 5.90
N GLY A 203 27.85 -0.08 5.48
CA GLY A 203 28.48 -1.24 4.86
C GLY A 203 28.06 -1.51 3.41
N PHE A 204 27.25 -0.64 2.79
CA PHE A 204 26.91 -0.76 1.38
C PHE A 204 28.15 -0.58 0.48
N GLY A 205 28.28 -1.44 -0.53
CA GLY A 205 29.28 -1.33 -1.58
C GLY A 205 28.69 -1.50 -2.98
N PHE A 206 29.51 -1.29 -4.01
CA PHE A 206 29.07 -1.40 -5.41
C PHE A 206 28.43 -2.74 -5.76
N TYR A 207 28.94 -3.85 -5.20
CA TYR A 207 28.42 -5.20 -5.45
C TYR A 207 27.00 -5.42 -4.92
N ASN A 208 26.53 -4.56 -4.01
CA ASN A 208 25.16 -4.61 -3.50
C ASN A 208 24.16 -3.84 -4.38
N MET A 209 24.64 -3.05 -5.34
CA MET A 209 23.78 -2.20 -6.15
C MET A 209 23.02 -3.01 -7.20
N ASP A 210 21.70 -3.01 -7.10
CA ASP A 210 20.81 -3.66 -8.05
C ASP A 210 19.84 -2.63 -8.66
N TYR A 211 20.16 -2.18 -9.86
CA TYR A 211 19.35 -1.19 -10.56
C TYR A 211 17.97 -1.70 -10.97
N THR A 212 17.80 -3.01 -11.14
CA THR A 212 16.50 -3.62 -11.46
C THR A 212 15.59 -3.54 -10.26
N ALA A 213 16.07 -3.96 -9.09
CA ALA A 213 15.31 -3.85 -7.83
C ALA A 213 14.96 -2.40 -7.49
N VAL A 214 15.92 -1.48 -7.63
CA VAL A 214 15.66 -0.05 -7.38
C VAL A 214 14.65 0.53 -8.36
N ARG A 215 14.71 0.18 -9.65
CA ARG A 215 13.68 0.60 -10.61
C ARG A 215 12.30 0.05 -10.26
N PHE A 216 12.21 -1.19 -9.80
CA PHE A 216 10.94 -1.77 -9.38
C PHE A 216 10.36 -1.02 -8.17
N ILE A 217 11.16 -0.73 -7.14
CA ILE A 217 10.74 0.08 -5.99
C ILE A 217 10.21 1.45 -6.45
N ILE A 218 10.92 2.12 -7.35
CA ILE A 218 10.52 3.43 -7.89
C ILE A 218 9.22 3.31 -8.68
N ASP A 219 9.07 2.31 -9.53
CA ASP A 219 7.84 2.09 -10.27
C ASP A 219 6.67 1.80 -9.33
N CYS A 220 6.83 0.94 -8.32
CA CYS A 220 5.81 0.74 -7.29
C CYS A 220 5.38 2.07 -6.65
N LEU A 221 6.32 2.89 -6.19
CA LEU A 221 6.02 4.17 -5.52
C LEU A 221 5.36 5.22 -6.43
N GLN A 222 5.67 5.21 -7.74
CA GLN A 222 5.16 6.20 -8.69
C GLN A 222 3.88 5.74 -9.40
N SER A 223 3.74 4.42 -9.59
CA SER A 223 2.70 3.83 -10.41
C SER A 223 1.58 3.20 -9.60
N HIS A 224 1.92 2.39 -8.61
CA HIS A 224 0.97 1.46 -7.98
C HIS A 224 0.62 1.85 -6.53
N TYR A 225 1.53 2.55 -5.86
CA TYR A 225 1.38 3.08 -4.51
C TYR A 225 1.68 4.59 -4.48
N PRO A 226 1.04 5.40 -5.36
CA PRO A 226 1.26 6.84 -5.37
C PRO A 226 0.89 7.45 -4.02
N GLU A 227 1.57 8.53 -3.66
CA GLU A 227 1.37 9.26 -2.40
C GLU A 227 1.42 8.40 -1.12
N SER A 228 1.96 7.17 -1.17
CA SER A 228 2.08 6.29 0.02
C SER A 228 3.42 6.46 0.75
N LEU A 229 4.38 7.18 0.14
CA LEU A 229 5.64 7.57 0.76
C LEU A 229 5.51 8.96 1.40
N GLY A 230 5.82 9.06 2.69
CA GLY A 230 5.93 10.32 3.41
C GLY A 230 7.36 10.88 3.32
N VAL A 231 8.34 10.07 3.72
CA VAL A 231 9.76 10.41 3.66
C VAL A 231 10.62 9.18 3.39
N CYS A 232 11.71 9.35 2.64
CA CYS A 232 12.71 8.31 2.41
C CYS A 232 14.09 8.82 2.90
N LEU A 233 14.62 8.19 3.94
CA LEU A 233 15.88 8.55 4.58
C LEU A 233 16.99 7.63 4.04
N ILE A 234 17.89 8.20 3.24
CA ILE A 234 19.11 7.51 2.84
C ILE A 234 20.15 7.75 3.94
N HIS A 235 20.31 6.77 4.82
CA HIS A 235 21.13 6.88 6.02
C HIS A 235 22.54 6.32 5.81
N ASN A 236 23.55 7.08 6.22
CA ASN A 236 24.95 6.67 6.22
C ASN A 236 25.48 6.21 4.84
N ALA A 237 25.05 6.90 3.77
CA ALA A 237 25.48 6.58 2.41
C ALA A 237 26.98 6.83 2.22
N PRO A 238 27.75 5.84 1.72
CA PRO A 238 29.17 6.03 1.43
C PRO A 238 29.36 7.01 0.27
N TRP A 239 30.52 7.67 0.19
CA TRP A 239 30.82 8.68 -0.84
C TRP A 239 30.56 8.18 -2.27
N VAL A 240 30.80 6.89 -2.49
CA VAL A 240 30.59 6.20 -3.77
C VAL A 240 29.12 6.22 -4.24
N PHE A 241 28.18 6.31 -3.31
CA PHE A 241 26.75 6.37 -3.61
C PHE A 241 26.35 7.65 -4.35
N GLN A 242 27.16 8.72 -4.32
CA GLN A 242 26.85 9.96 -5.05
C GLN A 242 26.72 9.74 -6.57
N GLY A 243 27.56 8.87 -7.15
CA GLY A 243 27.46 8.51 -8.56
C GLY A 243 26.20 7.70 -8.86
N ILE A 244 25.89 6.71 -8.02
CA ILE A 244 24.69 5.87 -8.10
C ILE A 244 23.43 6.74 -7.98
N TRP A 245 23.40 7.63 -6.99
CA TRP A 245 22.30 8.55 -6.74
C TRP A 245 22.02 9.46 -7.94
N SER A 246 23.06 9.92 -8.64
CA SER A 246 22.89 10.74 -9.85
C SER A 246 22.10 10.00 -10.94
N VAL A 247 22.28 8.68 -11.05
CA VAL A 247 21.51 7.83 -11.97
C VAL A 247 20.08 7.63 -11.46
N ILE A 248 19.91 7.25 -10.19
CA ILE A 248 18.59 7.01 -9.57
C ILE A 248 17.71 8.26 -9.65
N LYS A 249 18.28 9.44 -9.39
CA LYS A 249 17.57 10.71 -9.42
C LYS A 249 16.95 11.02 -10.78
N ALA A 250 17.54 10.54 -11.88
CA ALA A 250 16.97 10.71 -13.22
C ALA A 250 15.71 9.87 -13.47
N TRP A 251 15.45 8.85 -12.64
CA TRP A 251 14.25 8.00 -12.74
C TRP A 251 13.10 8.48 -11.86
N LEU A 252 13.39 9.37 -10.91
CA LEU A 252 12.43 9.83 -9.92
C LEU A 252 11.62 11.02 -10.44
N HIS A 253 10.31 10.90 -10.34
CA HIS A 253 9.39 12.01 -10.46
C HIS A 253 9.73 13.06 -9.38
N PRO A 254 9.64 14.38 -9.67
CA PRO A 254 10.03 15.43 -8.74
C PRO A 254 9.41 15.34 -7.34
N VAL A 255 8.15 14.88 -7.24
CA VAL A 255 7.43 14.69 -5.97
C VAL A 255 8.03 13.56 -5.13
N VAL A 256 8.52 12.49 -5.74
CA VAL A 256 9.19 11.41 -4.99
C VAL A 256 10.61 11.84 -4.63
N ALA A 257 11.31 12.51 -5.56
CA ALA A 257 12.64 13.03 -5.32
C ALA A 257 12.70 14.04 -4.16
N SER A 258 11.68 14.88 -3.99
CA SER A 258 11.62 15.86 -2.89
C SER A 258 11.43 15.22 -1.51
N LYS A 259 10.91 13.99 -1.45
CA LYS A 259 10.70 13.22 -0.22
C LYS A 259 11.98 12.49 0.24
N ILE A 260 13.06 12.50 -0.56
CA ILE A 260 14.32 11.84 -0.24
C ILE A 260 15.23 12.79 0.54
N GLN A 261 15.71 12.31 1.69
CA GLN A 261 16.56 13.04 2.61
C GLN A 261 17.81 12.22 2.93
N PHE A 262 18.98 12.85 2.88
CA PHE A 262 20.24 12.22 3.27
C PHE A 262 20.51 12.48 4.75
N THR A 263 20.84 11.43 5.49
CA THR A 263 21.16 11.50 6.93
C THR A 263 22.45 10.75 7.19
N TYR A 264 23.26 11.20 8.16
CA TYR A 264 24.58 10.59 8.43
C TYR A 264 24.80 10.29 9.91
N THR A 265 24.03 10.91 10.78
CA THR A 265 24.13 10.72 12.23
C THR A 265 22.77 10.38 12.83
N ALA A 266 22.76 9.80 14.02
CA ALA A 266 21.53 9.60 14.76
C ALA A 266 20.79 10.92 15.06
N ASN A 267 21.50 12.05 15.16
CA ASN A 267 20.89 13.37 15.31
C ASN A 267 20.15 13.81 14.04
N ASP A 268 20.63 13.41 12.85
CA ASP A 268 19.90 13.65 11.60
C ASP A 268 18.64 12.80 11.51
N LEU A 269 18.73 11.50 11.85
CA LEU A 269 17.56 10.63 11.95
C LEU A 269 16.55 11.14 12.99
N SER A 270 17.05 11.69 14.11
CA SER A 270 16.23 12.25 15.19
C SER A 270 15.40 13.47 14.77
N LYS A 271 15.62 14.04 13.59
CA LYS A 271 14.73 15.06 13.00
C LYS A 271 13.39 14.45 12.58
N PHE A 272 13.39 13.16 12.19
CA PHE A 272 12.24 12.44 11.67
C PHE A 272 11.70 11.41 12.67
N ILE A 273 12.59 10.62 13.27
CA ILE A 273 12.24 9.55 14.23
C ILE A 273 12.49 10.09 15.65
N GLY A 274 11.68 9.68 16.64
CA GLY A 274 11.93 10.06 18.04
C GLY A 274 13.32 9.58 18.50
N PRO A 275 14.15 10.39 19.18
CA PRO A 275 15.52 9.99 19.54
C PRO A 275 15.63 8.68 20.34
N GLN A 276 14.61 8.37 21.15
CA GLN A 276 14.49 7.14 21.92
C GLN A 276 14.07 5.91 21.09
N HIS A 277 13.62 6.13 19.85
CA HIS A 277 13.16 5.11 18.89
C HIS A 277 14.14 4.96 17.72
N VAL A 278 15.33 5.57 17.79
CA VAL A 278 16.40 5.30 16.82
C VAL A 278 17.22 4.13 17.36
N PRO A 279 17.29 2.99 16.64
CA PRO A 279 18.09 1.83 17.05
C PRO A 279 19.58 2.14 17.22
N LYS A 280 20.23 1.46 18.17
CA LYS A 280 21.68 1.58 18.42
C LYS A 280 22.54 1.31 17.19
N PHE A 281 22.14 0.37 16.31
CA PHE A 281 22.89 0.07 15.09
C PHE A 281 22.83 1.21 14.05
N LEU A 282 21.88 2.15 14.19
CA LEU A 282 21.83 3.43 13.46
C LEU A 282 22.41 4.60 14.28
N GLY A 283 23.15 4.30 15.35
CA GLY A 283 23.78 5.27 16.25
C GLY A 283 22.85 5.91 17.30
N GLY A 284 21.61 5.42 17.42
CA GLY A 284 20.63 5.94 18.36
C GLY A 284 20.73 5.35 19.78
N LYS A 285 19.61 5.39 20.51
CA LYS A 285 19.53 4.96 21.93
C LYS A 285 18.69 3.72 22.16
N GLU A 286 17.84 3.34 21.21
CA GLU A 286 16.94 2.21 21.36
C GLU A 286 17.75 0.91 21.31
N ASP A 287 17.65 0.11 22.37
CA ASP A 287 18.30 -1.20 22.47
C ASP A 287 17.43 -2.28 21.83
N TRP A 288 17.26 -2.16 20.51
CA TRP A 288 16.48 -3.09 19.70
C TRP A 288 17.32 -3.62 18.55
N ILE A 289 17.19 -4.91 18.30
CA ILE A 289 17.77 -5.62 17.17
C ILE A 289 16.67 -6.41 16.48
N TYR A 290 16.76 -6.50 15.16
CA TYR A 290 15.85 -7.32 14.38
C TYR A 290 16.12 -8.80 14.68
N GLU A 291 15.07 -9.49 15.10
CA GLU A 291 15.05 -10.94 15.29
C GLU A 291 13.85 -11.48 14.53
N TYR A 292 14.11 -12.27 13.49
CA TYR A 292 13.03 -12.86 12.72
C TYR A 292 12.34 -13.95 13.52
N LEU A 293 11.04 -13.79 13.77
CA LEU A 293 10.23 -14.81 14.41
C LEU A 293 9.61 -15.69 13.33
N GLU A 294 10.01 -16.97 13.26
CA GLU A 294 9.48 -17.90 12.27
C GLU A 294 7.95 -18.06 12.41
N PRO A 295 7.22 -18.18 11.28
CA PRO A 295 5.79 -18.46 11.32
C PRO A 295 5.52 -19.84 11.92
N SER A 296 4.46 -19.96 12.73
CA SER A 296 4.03 -21.28 13.19
C SER A 296 3.33 -22.04 12.06
N SER A 297 3.37 -23.37 12.09
CA SER A 297 2.74 -24.18 11.05
C SER A 297 1.20 -24.04 11.00
N ASP A 298 0.58 -23.58 12.08
CA ASP A 298 -0.86 -23.52 12.30
C ASP A 298 -1.44 -22.09 12.37
N GLU A 299 -0.61 -21.05 12.36
CA GLU A 299 -1.06 -19.64 12.50
C GLU A 299 -2.02 -19.19 11.38
N ASN A 300 -1.99 -19.87 10.24
CA ASN A 300 -2.83 -19.59 9.06
C ASN A 300 -3.87 -20.69 8.80
N SER A 301 -4.17 -21.54 9.78
CA SER A 301 -5.13 -22.65 9.67
C SER A 301 -6.52 -22.23 9.17
N ALA A 302 -6.99 -21.02 9.51
CA ALA A 302 -8.24 -20.47 8.98
C ALA A 302 -8.25 -20.27 7.45
N ILE A 303 -7.07 -20.29 6.80
CA ILE A 303 -6.89 -20.19 5.36
C ILE A 303 -6.56 -21.55 4.75
N THR A 304 -5.65 -22.31 5.37
CA THR A 304 -5.07 -23.54 4.79
C THR A 304 -5.88 -24.80 5.11
N ASP A 305 -6.50 -24.87 6.29
CA ASP A 305 -7.33 -25.99 6.74
C ASP A 305 -8.55 -25.47 7.54
N PRO A 306 -9.48 -24.75 6.88
CA PRO A 306 -10.59 -24.11 7.58
C PRO A 306 -11.59 -25.14 8.10
N THR A 307 -11.97 -25.01 9.38
CA THR A 307 -13.12 -25.73 9.93
C THR A 307 -14.44 -25.26 9.27
N THR A 308 -15.51 -26.04 9.39
CA THR A 308 -16.85 -25.60 8.93
C THR A 308 -17.28 -24.29 9.58
N ALA A 309 -16.92 -24.06 10.85
CA ALA A 309 -17.19 -22.80 11.54
C ALA A 309 -16.41 -21.63 10.92
N ASN A 310 -15.14 -21.83 10.57
CA ASN A 310 -14.31 -20.83 9.89
C ASN A 310 -14.90 -20.47 8.52
N MET A 311 -15.33 -21.47 7.73
CA MET A 311 -15.94 -21.24 6.42
C MET A 311 -17.23 -20.42 6.54
N LEU A 312 -18.09 -20.75 7.51
CA LEU A 312 -19.34 -20.03 7.75
C LEU A 312 -19.10 -18.60 8.26
N GLU A 313 -18.14 -18.41 9.17
CA GLU A 313 -17.77 -17.07 9.66
C GLU A 313 -17.23 -16.20 8.52
N LYS A 314 -16.37 -16.76 7.65
CA LYS A 314 -15.88 -16.10 6.45
C LYS A 314 -17.01 -15.71 5.50
N GLU A 315 -17.87 -16.65 5.14
CA GLU A 315 -18.99 -16.42 4.21
C GLU A 315 -19.92 -15.32 4.74
N ASN A 316 -20.24 -15.35 6.04
CA ASN A 316 -21.04 -14.31 6.68
C ASN A 316 -20.34 -12.94 6.64
N ALA A 317 -19.05 -12.88 6.95
CA ALA A 317 -18.29 -11.64 6.92
C ALA A 317 -18.15 -11.08 5.50
N GLU A 318 -18.00 -11.93 4.48
CA GLU A 318 -17.97 -11.55 3.06
C GLU A 318 -19.32 -11.03 2.59
N LYS A 319 -20.42 -11.66 3.04
CA LYS A 319 -21.78 -11.16 2.77
C LYS A 319 -21.99 -9.78 3.37
N VAL A 320 -21.60 -9.59 4.63
CA VAL A 320 -21.65 -8.27 5.30
C VAL A 320 -20.79 -7.25 4.54
N ARG A 321 -19.58 -7.62 4.08
CA ARG A 321 -18.74 -6.74 3.26
C ARG A 321 -19.47 -6.28 2.01
N LYS A 322 -20.06 -7.22 1.25
CA LYS A 322 -20.80 -6.95 0.01
C LYS A 322 -21.98 -6.00 0.26
N ASP A 323 -22.73 -6.20 1.34
CA ASP A 323 -23.85 -5.35 1.71
C ASP A 323 -23.39 -3.92 2.05
N ILE A 324 -22.33 -3.77 2.85
CA ILE A 324 -21.77 -2.45 3.20
C ILE A 324 -21.22 -1.74 1.96
N VAL A 325 -20.50 -2.46 1.08
CA VAL A 325 -19.97 -1.92 -0.18
C VAL A 325 -21.11 -1.37 -1.03
N LYS A 326 -22.19 -2.15 -1.20
CA LYS A 326 -23.36 -1.71 -1.97
C LYS A 326 -24.02 -0.47 -1.36
N GLU A 327 -24.21 -0.43 -0.04
CA GLU A 327 -24.73 0.76 0.65
C GLU A 327 -23.82 1.98 0.43
N TYR A 328 -22.51 1.79 0.50
CA TYR A 328 -21.53 2.86 0.31
C TYR A 328 -21.53 3.40 -1.12
N GLU A 329 -21.55 2.52 -2.11
CA GLU A 329 -21.63 2.91 -3.52
C GLU A 329 -22.91 3.71 -3.78
N GLN A 330 -24.05 3.26 -3.29
CA GLN A 330 -25.32 3.99 -3.42
C GLN A 330 -25.30 5.36 -2.74
N ALA A 331 -24.74 5.46 -1.53
CA ALA A 331 -24.55 6.73 -0.83
C ALA A 331 -23.59 7.66 -1.61
N THR A 332 -22.54 7.08 -2.19
CA THR A 332 -21.55 7.81 -3.00
C THR A 332 -22.14 8.30 -4.31
N GLU A 333 -23.00 7.52 -4.99
CA GLU A 333 -23.72 7.98 -6.19
C GLU A 333 -24.65 9.15 -5.90
N ARG A 334 -25.33 9.16 -4.75
CA ARG A 334 -26.17 10.29 -4.33
C ARG A 334 -25.32 11.52 -4.08
N TRP A 335 -24.29 11.37 -3.24
CA TRP A 335 -23.35 12.44 -2.91
C TRP A 335 -22.65 13.01 -4.15
N ALA A 336 -22.23 12.18 -5.10
CA ALA A 336 -21.52 12.63 -6.31
C ALA A 336 -22.41 13.42 -7.29
N LYS A 337 -23.74 13.38 -7.14
CA LYS A 337 -24.71 14.15 -7.93
C LYS A 337 -25.14 15.46 -7.25
N GLU A 338 -24.72 15.69 -6.00
CA GLU A 338 -25.03 16.93 -5.28
C GLU A 338 -24.23 18.10 -5.87
N ASP A 339 -24.91 19.21 -6.13
CA ASP A 339 -24.29 20.46 -6.57
C ASP A 339 -23.62 21.15 -5.37
N ILE A 340 -22.30 21.00 -5.25
CA ILE A 340 -21.51 21.65 -4.19
C ILE A 340 -21.24 23.15 -4.54
N MET A 341 -21.68 23.66 -5.70
CA MET A 341 -21.51 25.09 -6.03
C MET A 341 -22.52 26.01 -5.31
N GLY A 342 -23.60 25.46 -4.75
CA GLY A 342 -24.51 26.13 -3.80
C GLY A 342 -24.13 25.78 -2.36
N GLU A 343 -24.53 26.63 -1.39
CA GLU A 343 -24.31 26.43 0.06
C GLU A 343 -24.20 24.94 0.42
N VAL A 344 -23.02 24.52 0.92
CA VAL A 344 -22.75 23.15 1.39
C VAL A 344 -23.93 22.74 2.23
N THR A 345 -24.85 21.98 1.64
CA THR A 345 -25.96 21.45 2.40
C THR A 345 -25.29 20.54 3.42
N GLU A 346 -25.66 20.70 4.69
CA GLU A 346 -25.44 19.68 5.71
C GLU A 346 -26.24 18.42 5.33
N ALA A 347 -26.02 17.88 4.13
CA ALA A 347 -26.42 16.55 3.76
C ALA A 347 -25.83 15.65 4.83
N LYS A 348 -26.71 14.96 5.55
CA LYS A 348 -26.32 14.02 6.58
C LYS A 348 -25.30 13.08 5.97
N ASP A 349 -24.06 13.11 6.45
CA ASP A 349 -22.99 12.29 5.90
C ASP A 349 -23.34 10.79 6.04
N GLU A 350 -23.89 10.22 4.98
CA GLU A 350 -24.28 8.82 4.90
C GLU A 350 -23.05 7.91 4.74
N ARG A 351 -21.92 8.44 4.26
CA ARG A 351 -20.74 7.67 3.85
C ARG A 351 -19.81 7.40 5.03
N SER A 352 -19.60 8.37 5.92
CA SER A 352 -18.70 8.21 7.07
C SER A 352 -19.05 7.02 7.98
N PRO A 353 -20.32 6.79 8.37
CA PRO A 353 -20.68 5.59 9.14
C PRO A 353 -20.38 4.29 8.38
N LEU A 354 -20.51 4.29 7.06
CA LEU A 354 -20.23 3.13 6.21
C LEU A 354 -18.72 2.87 6.10
N VAL A 355 -17.88 3.91 6.05
CA VAL A 355 -16.41 3.77 6.13
C VAL A 355 -16.00 3.07 7.42
N LEU A 356 -16.58 3.44 8.56
CA LEU A 356 -16.32 2.78 9.84
C LEU A 356 -16.73 1.30 9.82
N LYS A 357 -17.89 0.98 9.24
CA LYS A 357 -18.34 -0.41 9.06
C LYS A 357 -17.40 -1.19 8.13
N LEU A 358 -16.94 -0.59 7.02
CA LEU A 358 -15.98 -1.19 6.10
C LEU A 358 -14.68 -1.54 6.83
N LYS A 359 -14.14 -0.61 7.63
CA LYS A 359 -12.93 -0.82 8.45
C LYS A 359 -13.10 -1.97 9.44
N GLN A 360 -14.18 -1.97 10.21
CA GLN A 360 -14.46 -3.02 11.20
C GLN A 360 -14.63 -4.39 10.53
N ASN A 361 -15.36 -4.44 9.42
CA ASN A 361 -15.60 -5.68 8.69
C ASN A 361 -14.33 -6.23 8.03
N TYR A 362 -13.41 -5.38 7.54
CA TYR A 362 -12.09 -5.87 7.07
C TYR A 362 -11.38 -6.66 8.16
N TRP A 363 -11.36 -6.14 9.39
CA TRP A 363 -10.70 -6.83 10.50
C TRP A 363 -11.42 -8.09 10.97
N ALA A 364 -12.72 -8.22 10.70
CA ALA A 364 -13.45 -9.49 10.88
C ALA A 364 -13.07 -10.52 9.80
N LEU A 365 -12.76 -10.07 8.58
CA LEU A 365 -12.29 -10.92 7.47
C LEU A 365 -10.81 -11.28 7.57
N ASP A 366 -10.01 -10.46 8.25
CA ASP A 366 -8.54 -10.47 8.27
C ASP A 366 -7.90 -11.87 8.35
N LYS A 367 -8.34 -12.70 9.30
CA LYS A 367 -7.83 -14.07 9.52
C LYS A 367 -8.11 -15.05 8.38
N PHE A 368 -9.01 -14.70 7.47
CA PHE A 368 -9.46 -15.54 6.35
C PHE A 368 -8.93 -15.11 4.98
N ILE A 369 -8.35 -13.92 4.90
CA ILE A 369 -7.96 -13.28 3.63
C ILE A 369 -6.47 -12.97 3.53
N ARG A 370 -5.75 -12.92 4.65
CA ARG A 370 -4.28 -12.78 4.67
C ARG A 370 -3.63 -13.64 5.74
N ALA A 371 -2.40 -14.07 5.46
CA ALA A 371 -1.55 -14.72 6.43
C ALA A 371 -1.09 -13.75 7.54
N ARG A 372 -0.68 -14.31 8.67
CA ARG A 372 0.00 -13.57 9.74
C ARG A 372 1.38 -13.10 9.24
N THR A 373 1.72 -11.88 9.62
CA THR A 373 3.00 -11.22 9.33
C THR A 373 3.89 -11.25 10.56
N ASP A 374 5.18 -10.94 10.42
CA ASP A 374 6.07 -10.71 11.57
C ASP A 374 5.47 -9.69 12.55
N SER A 375 4.84 -8.62 12.06
CA SER A 375 4.16 -7.62 12.89
C SER A 375 3.00 -8.19 13.71
N ASP A 376 2.28 -9.21 13.21
CA ASP A 376 1.27 -9.92 14.01
C ASP A 376 1.96 -10.75 15.13
N ARG A 377 3.04 -11.48 14.78
CA ARG A 377 3.72 -12.39 15.71
C ARG A 377 4.45 -11.66 16.83
N VAL A 378 5.07 -10.51 16.54
CA VAL A 378 5.72 -9.66 17.56
C VAL A 378 4.72 -8.75 18.31
N GLY A 379 3.43 -8.83 17.98
CA GLY A 379 2.36 -8.11 18.67
C GLY A 379 2.26 -6.62 18.33
N VAL A 380 2.93 -6.15 17.27
CA VAL A 380 2.79 -4.77 16.77
C VAL A 380 1.41 -4.57 16.15
N LEU A 381 0.95 -5.54 15.35
CA LEU A 381 -0.41 -5.59 14.82
C LEU A 381 -1.24 -6.57 15.63
N GLY A 382 -2.15 -6.03 16.44
CA GLY A 382 -3.09 -6.79 17.26
C GLY A 382 -4.42 -7.08 16.57
N ALA A 383 -5.29 -7.80 17.28
CA ALA A 383 -6.64 -8.07 16.85
C ALA A 383 -7.41 -6.77 16.55
N CYS A 384 -8.34 -6.84 15.59
CA CYS A 384 -9.17 -5.71 15.16
C CYS A 384 -8.39 -4.51 14.60
N GLY A 385 -7.13 -4.69 14.19
CA GLY A 385 -6.29 -3.62 13.66
C GLY A 385 -5.70 -2.70 14.72
N ASN A 386 -5.70 -3.11 15.98
CA ASN A 386 -5.08 -2.33 17.05
C ASN A 386 -3.57 -2.35 16.88
N ILE A 387 -2.94 -1.18 16.84
CA ILE A 387 -1.49 -1.05 16.65
C ILE A 387 -0.85 -0.73 17.99
N ASN A 388 0.07 -1.59 18.42
CA ASN A 388 0.84 -1.39 19.63
C ASN A 388 2.12 -0.63 19.30
N ILE A 389 2.12 0.67 19.58
CA ILE A 389 3.26 1.59 19.34
C ILE A 389 4.35 1.44 20.44
N GLY A 390 4.22 0.45 21.32
CA GLY A 390 5.07 0.27 22.50
C GLY A 390 6.26 -0.65 22.25
N SER A 391 7.47 -0.10 22.39
CA SER A 391 8.74 -0.79 22.56
C SER A 391 8.79 -1.57 23.90
N GLN A 392 7.93 -2.56 24.07
CA GLN A 392 7.95 -3.45 25.23
C GLN A 392 7.83 -4.90 24.77
N LYS A 393 8.98 -5.50 24.47
CA LYS A 393 9.17 -6.91 24.84
C LYS A 393 8.97 -6.97 26.37
N CYS A 394 7.96 -7.71 26.84
CA CYS A 394 7.93 -8.19 28.22
C CYS A 394 9.15 -9.07 28.50
#